data_AF-A0A1Y0IV38-F1
#
_entry.id   AF-A0A1Y0IV38-F1
#
_cell.length_a   1.000
_cell.length_b   1.000
_cell.length_c   1.000
_cell.angle_alpha   90.00
_cell.angle_beta   90.00
_cell.angle_gamma   90.00
#
_symmetry.space_group_name_H-M   'P 1'
#
loop_
_entity.id
_entity.type
_entity.pdbx_description
1 polymer ?
#
loop_
_entity_poly.entity_id
_entity_poly.type
_entity_poly.pdbx_seq_one_letter_code
_entity_poly.pdbx_strand_id
1 'polypeptide(L)'
;MIPNFFIIGSKTERPSSNKTIFADGSADKTFREGVDLELSHWIPNRTPAQYRADTSTEICMNFVADQSTAGWDLAINNHLDADGVLAVFVLVHAEFALRHRKTIVRAAEMGDFWGYGERPAQILFQGLTMFMDQLRADQEDIRDIYERCFEKVFQLIERPEEALETAAGLAALQTSLARVETGEIKRTPISERLVHYHLPQALVDQDLQKALRVPSFNEQLSDTVWLQPAVRCQFDPDAVHLVSAEAADGHYYDLWYPGYMWADTEQRWRAPGFEFTGSTNGYYYGHPALEAAVERLQKLEQGAGVWTLVKELSPFSTIKGRNYPVVLSFISAEGTPLPSSLTPQQVIAELQSAF
;
A
#
# COMPACT_ATOMS: atom_id res chain seq x y z
N MET A 1 -12.71 16.76 -19.74
CA MET A 1 -12.90 15.31 -19.58
C MET A 1 -12.30 14.60 -20.77
N ILE A 2 -11.59 13.50 -20.53
CA ILE A 2 -11.12 12.61 -21.61
C ILE A 2 -12.30 11.71 -22.03
N PRO A 3 -12.63 11.61 -23.32
CA PRO A 3 -13.87 10.99 -23.76
C PRO A 3 -13.87 9.46 -23.72
N ASN A 4 -12.70 8.81 -23.71
CA ASN A 4 -12.60 7.36 -23.71
C ASN A 4 -11.56 6.86 -22.71
N PHE A 5 -11.71 5.62 -22.28
CA PHE A 5 -10.67 4.87 -21.59
C PHE A 5 -10.56 3.45 -22.14
N PHE A 6 -9.42 2.82 -21.94
CA PHE A 6 -9.15 1.45 -22.32
C PHE A 6 -8.30 0.77 -21.25
N ILE A 7 -8.62 -0.48 -20.92
CA ILE A 7 -7.87 -1.24 -19.92
C ILE A 7 -7.20 -2.42 -20.62
N ILE A 8 -5.87 -2.50 -20.53
CA ILE A 8 -5.10 -3.58 -21.16
C ILE A 8 -5.55 -4.91 -20.55
N GLY A 9 -5.81 -5.89 -21.42
CA GLY A 9 -6.39 -7.18 -21.03
C GLY A 9 -7.91 -7.26 -21.18
N SER A 10 -8.60 -6.14 -21.48
CA SER A 10 -10.00 -6.15 -21.87
C SER A 10 -10.22 -6.88 -23.20
N LYS A 11 -11.41 -7.49 -23.35
CA LYS A 11 -11.95 -8.05 -24.60
C LYS A 11 -12.38 -6.97 -25.59
N THR A 12 -12.54 -5.73 -25.14
CA THR A 12 -12.88 -4.61 -26.02
C THR A 12 -11.69 -4.23 -26.90
N GLU A 13 -11.96 -3.77 -28.13
CA GLU A 13 -10.90 -3.27 -29.00
C GLU A 13 -10.46 -1.89 -28.53
N ARG A 14 -9.14 -1.66 -28.47
CA ARG A 14 -8.60 -0.35 -28.09
C ARG A 14 -9.02 0.72 -29.11
N PRO A 15 -9.70 1.80 -28.68
CA PRO A 15 -10.07 2.89 -29.58
C PRO A 15 -8.84 3.57 -30.18
N SER A 16 -8.97 4.06 -31.42
CA SER A 16 -7.98 4.97 -32.01
C SER A 16 -7.94 6.31 -31.26
N SER A 17 -6.75 6.87 -31.06
CA SER A 17 -6.57 8.14 -30.35
C SER A 17 -5.49 9.02 -31.01
N ASN A 18 -5.70 10.34 -31.01
CA ASN A 18 -4.67 11.28 -31.42
C ASN A 18 -3.64 11.45 -30.31
N LYS A 19 -4.08 11.59 -29.05
CA LYS A 19 -3.22 11.60 -27.86
C LYS A 19 -3.76 10.68 -26.77
N THR A 20 -2.86 9.94 -26.15
CA THR A 20 -3.17 8.94 -25.12
C THR A 20 -2.46 9.27 -23.82
N ILE A 21 -3.15 9.09 -22.71
CA ILE A 21 -2.55 9.09 -21.37
C ILE A 21 -2.46 7.65 -20.89
N PHE A 22 -1.25 7.20 -20.53
CA PHE A 22 -1.03 5.97 -19.78
C PHE A 22 -1.01 6.33 -18.30
N ALA A 23 -2.07 5.97 -17.60
CA ALA A 23 -2.27 6.24 -16.19
C ALA A 23 -2.01 4.96 -15.39
N ASP A 24 -1.29 5.12 -14.28
CA ASP A 24 -1.09 4.09 -13.26
C ASP A 24 -0.62 2.72 -13.78
N GLY A 25 0.70 2.58 -13.88
CA GLY A 25 1.36 1.46 -14.53
C GLY A 25 2.42 1.92 -15.52
N SER A 26 3.14 0.97 -16.10
CA SER A 26 4.11 1.26 -17.17
C SER A 26 3.41 1.36 -18.53
N ALA A 27 3.78 2.37 -19.30
CA ALA A 27 3.33 2.48 -20.70
C ALA A 27 3.74 1.24 -21.53
N ASP A 28 2.84 0.79 -22.41
CA ASP A 28 3.09 -0.38 -23.27
C ASP A 28 3.89 0.01 -24.54
N LYS A 29 4.13 -0.98 -25.43
CA LYS A 29 4.86 -0.78 -26.70
C LYS A 29 4.21 0.19 -27.69
N THR A 30 2.99 0.66 -27.43
CA THR A 30 2.26 1.57 -28.30
C THR A 30 2.47 3.04 -27.93
N PHE A 31 3.18 3.31 -26.84
CA PHE A 31 3.51 4.68 -26.41
C PHE A 31 4.26 5.44 -27.50
N ARG A 32 3.80 6.66 -27.82
CA ARG A 32 4.41 7.54 -28.83
C ARG A 32 5.09 8.73 -28.15
N GLU A 33 6.42 8.72 -28.20
CA GLU A 33 7.26 9.81 -27.67
C GLU A 33 6.85 11.17 -28.25
N GLY A 34 6.71 12.17 -27.39
CA GLY A 34 6.30 13.54 -27.79
C GLY A 34 4.83 13.70 -28.17
N VAL A 35 4.02 12.63 -28.14
CA VAL A 35 2.59 12.66 -28.45
C VAL A 35 1.75 12.22 -27.25
N ASP A 36 2.14 11.10 -26.63
CA ASP A 36 1.47 10.50 -25.49
C ASP A 36 2.10 10.96 -24.17
N LEU A 37 1.38 10.75 -23.06
CA LEU A 37 1.79 11.13 -21.72
C LEU A 37 1.71 9.92 -20.79
N GLU A 38 2.69 9.78 -19.91
CA GLU A 38 2.66 8.82 -18.80
C GLU A 38 2.38 9.60 -17.50
N LEU A 39 1.41 9.13 -16.72
CA LEU A 39 0.97 9.68 -15.44
C LEU A 39 0.89 8.54 -14.43
N SER A 40 2.05 8.18 -13.88
CA SER A 40 2.24 6.98 -13.08
C SER A 40 3.33 7.17 -12.03
N HIS A 41 3.13 6.64 -10.83
CA HIS A 41 4.20 6.55 -9.83
C HIS A 41 5.04 5.27 -9.99
N TRP A 42 4.73 4.40 -10.95
CA TRP A 42 5.45 3.12 -11.07
C TRP A 42 6.90 3.38 -11.47
N ILE A 43 7.86 2.61 -10.97
CA ILE A 43 9.27 2.80 -11.34
C ILE A 43 9.67 1.74 -12.38
N PRO A 44 10.23 2.14 -13.54
CA PRO A 44 10.49 3.52 -13.97
C PRO A 44 9.27 4.15 -14.64
N ASN A 45 9.09 5.47 -14.49
CA ASN A 45 8.09 6.25 -15.22
C ASN A 45 8.73 7.47 -15.92
N ARG A 46 7.99 8.05 -16.87
CA ARG A 46 8.30 9.30 -17.56
C ARG A 46 7.35 10.44 -17.16
N THR A 47 6.74 10.36 -15.98
CA THR A 47 5.80 11.38 -15.48
C THR A 47 6.51 12.74 -15.40
N PRO A 48 6.01 13.79 -16.09
CA PRO A 48 6.60 15.12 -16.04
C PRO A 48 6.66 15.67 -14.63
N ALA A 49 7.76 16.36 -14.29
CA ALA A 49 8.02 16.84 -12.94
C ALA A 49 6.87 17.66 -12.36
N GLN A 50 6.21 18.52 -13.14
CA GLN A 50 5.10 19.34 -12.64
C GLN A 50 3.85 18.55 -12.22
N TYR A 51 3.73 17.28 -12.61
CA TYR A 51 2.60 16.42 -12.28
C TYR A 51 2.93 15.37 -11.23
N ARG A 52 4.20 15.21 -10.85
CA ARG A 52 4.60 14.21 -9.86
C ARG A 52 3.88 14.42 -8.53
N ALA A 53 3.56 13.31 -7.91
CA ALA A 53 2.93 13.18 -6.61
C ALA A 53 3.10 11.74 -6.13
N ASP A 54 2.62 11.42 -4.93
CA ASP A 54 2.85 10.10 -4.34
C ASP A 54 2.02 9.00 -5.04
N THR A 55 0.74 9.25 -5.37
CA THR A 55 -0.13 8.28 -6.08
C THR A 55 -0.36 8.65 -7.54
N SER A 56 -0.59 7.66 -8.41
CA SER A 56 -0.97 7.90 -9.80
C SER A 56 -2.28 8.68 -9.90
N THR A 57 -3.21 8.47 -8.95
CA THR A 57 -4.41 9.29 -8.78
C THR A 57 -4.10 10.75 -8.53
N GLU A 58 -3.18 11.08 -7.60
CA GLU A 58 -2.82 12.48 -7.37
C GLU A 58 -2.07 13.09 -8.55
N ILE A 59 -1.23 12.30 -9.24
CA ILE A 59 -0.56 12.71 -10.47
C ILE A 59 -1.58 13.12 -11.54
N CYS A 60 -2.61 12.28 -11.77
CA CYS A 60 -3.71 12.60 -12.68
C CYS A 60 -4.48 13.84 -12.22
N MET A 61 -4.63 14.02 -10.91
CA MET A 61 -5.30 15.17 -10.32
C MET A 61 -4.57 16.48 -10.60
N ASN A 62 -3.25 16.47 -10.48
CA ASN A 62 -2.39 17.62 -10.78
C ASN A 62 -2.48 17.96 -12.28
N PHE A 63 -2.47 16.95 -13.14
CA PHE A 63 -2.63 17.14 -14.58
C PHE A 63 -3.96 17.81 -14.95
N VAL A 64 -5.11 17.31 -14.46
CA VAL A 64 -6.43 17.89 -14.81
C VAL A 64 -6.69 19.25 -14.15
N ALA A 65 -5.96 19.60 -13.09
CA ALA A 65 -6.02 20.92 -12.45
C ALA A 65 -5.24 21.99 -13.23
N ASP A 66 -4.10 21.61 -13.81
CA ASP A 66 -3.18 22.52 -14.51
C ASP A 66 -3.51 22.65 -16.01
N GLN A 67 -3.95 21.58 -16.65
CA GLN A 67 -4.14 21.53 -18.10
C GLN A 67 -5.60 21.39 -18.52
N SER A 68 -5.89 21.95 -19.70
CA SER A 68 -7.07 21.56 -20.46
C SER A 68 -6.91 20.12 -20.93
N THR A 69 -7.90 19.26 -20.68
CA THR A 69 -7.96 17.93 -21.28
C THR A 69 -8.30 17.98 -22.78
N ALA A 70 -8.41 19.15 -23.40
CA ALA A 70 -8.73 19.30 -24.82
C ALA A 70 -7.64 18.66 -25.70
N GLY A 71 -8.06 17.77 -26.60
CA GLY A 71 -7.15 17.04 -27.49
C GLY A 71 -6.53 15.78 -26.90
N TRP A 72 -6.88 15.41 -25.67
CA TRP A 72 -6.61 14.08 -25.10
C TRP A 72 -7.83 13.19 -25.30
N ASP A 73 -7.66 12.06 -25.99
CA ASP A 73 -8.78 11.25 -26.47
C ASP A 73 -8.99 9.96 -25.68
N LEU A 74 -7.92 9.45 -25.05
CA LEU A 74 -7.91 8.12 -24.45
C LEU A 74 -7.04 8.08 -23.18
N ALA A 75 -7.60 7.56 -22.09
CA ALA A 75 -6.85 7.13 -20.90
C ALA A 75 -6.64 5.61 -20.91
N ILE A 76 -5.47 5.13 -20.50
CA ILE A 76 -5.12 3.71 -20.48
C ILE A 76 -4.57 3.32 -19.13
N ASN A 77 -5.02 2.20 -18.59
CA ASN A 77 -4.41 1.51 -17.45
C ASN A 77 -4.15 0.04 -17.83
N ASN A 78 -3.27 -0.65 -17.11
CA ASN A 78 -2.87 -2.04 -17.33
C ASN A 78 -3.22 -3.02 -16.21
N HIS A 79 -3.83 -2.58 -15.10
CA HIS A 79 -4.22 -3.44 -13.98
C HIS A 79 -5.47 -2.92 -13.25
N LEU A 80 -5.89 -3.64 -12.20
CA LEU A 80 -7.10 -3.35 -11.44
C LEU A 80 -6.80 -3.30 -9.95
N ASP A 81 -6.82 -2.09 -9.41
CA ASP A 81 -6.83 -1.77 -7.99
C ASP A 81 -7.42 -0.36 -7.75
N ALA A 82 -7.34 0.13 -6.50
CA ALA A 82 -7.95 1.38 -6.11
C ALA A 82 -7.27 2.60 -6.76
N ASP A 83 -5.93 2.66 -6.78
CA ASP A 83 -5.21 3.79 -7.40
C ASP A 83 -5.47 3.81 -8.91
N GLY A 84 -5.46 2.65 -9.58
CA GLY A 84 -5.68 2.57 -11.02
C GLY A 84 -7.08 2.97 -11.47
N VAL A 85 -8.11 2.50 -10.76
CA VAL A 85 -9.50 2.90 -11.02
C VAL A 85 -9.68 4.39 -10.77
N LEU A 86 -9.17 4.90 -9.65
CA LEU A 86 -9.31 6.32 -9.30
C LEU A 86 -8.50 7.22 -10.26
N ALA A 87 -7.32 6.80 -10.72
CA ALA A 87 -6.52 7.55 -11.69
C ALA A 87 -7.27 7.72 -13.02
N VAL A 88 -7.86 6.65 -13.56
CA VAL A 88 -8.65 6.76 -14.81
C VAL A 88 -9.95 7.53 -14.55
N PHE A 89 -10.62 7.33 -13.41
CA PHE A 89 -11.80 8.10 -13.03
C PHE A 89 -11.54 9.61 -13.03
N VAL A 90 -10.39 10.05 -12.53
CA VAL A 90 -9.99 11.46 -12.51
C VAL A 90 -9.89 12.06 -13.91
N LEU A 91 -9.32 11.31 -14.85
CA LEU A 91 -9.14 11.76 -16.23
C LEU A 91 -10.49 11.87 -16.97
N VAL A 92 -11.40 10.92 -16.72
CA VAL A 92 -12.72 10.84 -17.37
C VAL A 92 -13.72 11.80 -16.71
N HIS A 93 -13.68 11.96 -15.39
CA HIS A 93 -14.65 12.74 -14.58
C HIS A 93 -13.99 13.89 -13.80
N ALA A 94 -13.07 14.62 -14.45
CA ALA A 94 -12.20 15.63 -13.84
C ALA A 94 -12.90 16.67 -12.95
N GLU A 95 -14.03 17.24 -13.38
CA GLU A 95 -14.73 18.27 -12.58
C GLU A 95 -15.21 17.70 -11.24
N PHE A 96 -15.82 16.51 -11.26
CA PHE A 96 -16.25 15.84 -10.04
C PHE A 96 -15.04 15.48 -9.17
N ALA A 97 -14.01 14.89 -9.77
CA ALA A 97 -12.82 14.48 -9.05
C ALA A 97 -12.11 15.65 -8.35
N LEU A 98 -11.99 16.80 -9.02
CA LEU A 98 -11.38 18.01 -8.44
C LEU A 98 -12.16 18.53 -7.23
N ARG A 99 -13.51 18.49 -7.26
CA ARG A 99 -14.33 18.86 -6.09
C ARG A 99 -14.12 17.94 -4.90
N HIS A 100 -13.73 16.69 -5.15
CA HIS A 100 -13.53 15.66 -4.12
C HIS A 100 -12.06 15.22 -3.99
N ARG A 101 -11.10 16.07 -4.42
CA ARG A 101 -9.66 15.77 -4.50
C ARG A 101 -9.13 15.06 -3.25
N LYS A 102 -9.40 15.63 -2.07
CA LYS A 102 -8.89 15.08 -0.80
C LYS A 102 -9.36 13.64 -0.56
N THR A 103 -10.65 13.36 -0.71
CA THR A 103 -11.22 12.02 -0.49
C THR A 103 -10.64 11.00 -1.45
N ILE A 104 -10.56 11.36 -2.73
CA ILE A 104 -10.08 10.46 -3.80
C ILE A 104 -8.58 10.16 -3.64
N VAL A 105 -7.75 11.17 -3.40
CA VAL A 105 -6.31 10.98 -3.17
C VAL A 105 -6.04 10.13 -1.93
N ARG A 106 -6.74 10.40 -0.81
CA ARG A 106 -6.58 9.59 0.40
C ARG A 106 -7.03 8.15 0.21
N ALA A 107 -8.08 7.89 -0.56
CA ALA A 107 -8.53 6.53 -0.86
C ALA A 107 -7.49 5.76 -1.70
N ALA A 108 -6.83 6.42 -2.65
CA ALA A 108 -5.73 5.82 -3.42
C ALA A 108 -4.53 5.48 -2.51
N GLU A 109 -4.11 6.41 -1.64
CA GLU A 109 -3.02 6.15 -0.67
C GLU A 109 -3.35 5.01 0.29
N MET A 110 -4.62 4.88 0.70
CA MET A 110 -5.06 3.77 1.55
C MET A 110 -4.82 2.41 0.89
N GLY A 111 -5.07 2.30 -0.41
CA GLY A 111 -4.82 1.07 -1.17
C GLY A 111 -3.35 0.77 -1.35
N ASP A 112 -2.61 1.73 -1.92
CA ASP A 112 -1.26 1.47 -2.39
C ASP A 112 -0.20 1.58 -1.30
N PHE A 113 -0.43 2.40 -0.29
CA PHE A 113 0.59 2.74 0.72
C PHE A 113 0.18 2.36 2.13
N TRP A 114 -0.95 1.66 2.28
CA TRP A 114 -1.57 1.47 3.59
C TRP A 114 -1.80 2.82 4.29
N GLY A 115 -2.14 3.87 3.55
CA GLY A 115 -2.40 5.18 4.12
C GLY A 115 -3.56 5.17 5.12
N TYR A 116 -3.73 6.27 5.84
CA TYR A 116 -4.92 6.51 6.66
C TYR A 116 -5.67 7.72 6.12
N GLY A 117 -6.89 7.49 5.65
CA GLY A 117 -7.80 8.53 5.19
C GLY A 117 -8.87 8.84 6.23
N GLU A 118 -9.51 10.01 6.13
CA GLU A 118 -10.72 10.29 6.90
C GLU A 118 -11.88 9.39 6.46
N ARG A 119 -12.96 9.35 7.25
CA ARG A 119 -14.10 8.45 7.01
C ARG A 119 -14.63 8.43 5.57
N PRO A 120 -14.76 9.56 4.82
CA PRO A 120 -15.15 9.49 3.42
C PRO A 120 -14.17 8.70 2.54
N ALA A 121 -12.86 8.83 2.76
CA ALA A 121 -11.85 8.08 2.03
C ALA A 121 -11.85 6.60 2.45
N GLN A 122 -12.10 6.31 3.73
CA GLN A 122 -12.25 4.93 4.23
C GLN A 122 -13.44 4.23 3.56
N ILE A 123 -14.58 4.91 3.43
CA ILE A 123 -15.78 4.40 2.75
C ILE A 123 -15.47 4.16 1.26
N LEU A 124 -14.83 5.14 0.60
CA LEU A 124 -14.48 5.04 -0.81
C LEU A 124 -13.53 3.86 -1.06
N PHE A 125 -12.41 3.77 -0.36
CA PHE A 125 -11.46 2.68 -0.48
C PHE A 125 -12.12 1.32 -0.21
N GLN A 126 -12.76 1.16 0.95
CA GLN A 126 -13.36 -0.11 1.34
C GLN A 126 -14.46 -0.55 0.36
N GLY A 127 -15.37 0.36 0.02
CA GLY A 127 -16.49 0.06 -0.86
C GLY A 127 -16.03 -0.24 -2.28
N LEU A 128 -15.01 0.45 -2.77
CA LEU A 128 -14.46 0.22 -4.10
C LEU A 128 -13.72 -1.12 -4.17
N THR A 129 -12.86 -1.42 -3.20
CA THR A 129 -12.13 -2.70 -3.14
C THR A 129 -13.09 -3.89 -3.07
N MET A 130 -14.07 -3.86 -2.17
CA MET A 130 -15.08 -4.91 -2.06
C MET A 130 -15.86 -5.11 -3.36
N PHE A 131 -16.19 -4.01 -4.04
CA PHE A 131 -16.93 -4.06 -5.30
C PHE A 131 -16.08 -4.64 -6.44
N MET A 132 -14.81 -4.23 -6.56
CA MET A 132 -13.87 -4.80 -7.52
C MET A 132 -13.66 -6.30 -7.31
N ASP A 133 -13.53 -6.75 -6.06
CA ASP A 133 -13.38 -8.17 -5.72
C ASP A 133 -14.60 -8.99 -6.13
N GLN A 134 -15.80 -8.46 -5.88
CA GLN A 134 -17.04 -9.09 -6.32
C GLN A 134 -17.09 -9.22 -7.86
N LEU A 135 -16.84 -8.15 -8.60
CA LEU A 135 -16.88 -8.18 -10.06
C LEU A 135 -15.80 -9.07 -10.68
N ARG A 136 -14.63 -9.15 -10.04
CA ARG A 136 -13.55 -10.07 -10.42
C ARG A 136 -13.97 -11.53 -10.22
N ALA A 137 -14.64 -11.84 -9.11
CA ALA A 137 -15.18 -13.16 -8.85
C ALA A 137 -16.25 -13.56 -9.88
N ASP A 138 -17.03 -12.59 -10.37
CA ASP A 138 -18.03 -12.76 -11.42
C ASP A 138 -17.41 -12.84 -12.84
N GLN A 139 -16.08 -12.76 -12.96
CA GLN A 139 -15.31 -12.84 -14.22
C GLN A 139 -15.72 -11.81 -15.26
N GLU A 140 -16.12 -10.63 -14.80
CA GLU A 140 -16.46 -9.51 -15.69
C GLU A 140 -15.24 -9.03 -16.48
N ASP A 141 -15.50 -8.45 -17.65
CA ASP A 141 -14.43 -7.84 -18.42
C ASP A 141 -13.85 -6.65 -17.65
N ILE A 142 -12.53 -6.54 -17.58
CA ILE A 142 -11.85 -5.52 -16.78
C ILE A 142 -12.25 -4.08 -17.17
N ARG A 143 -12.60 -3.83 -18.45
CA ARG A 143 -13.12 -2.52 -18.87
C ARG A 143 -14.50 -2.25 -18.28
N ASP A 144 -15.36 -3.26 -18.23
CA ASP A 144 -16.71 -3.14 -17.66
C ASP A 144 -16.66 -2.99 -16.14
N ILE A 145 -15.66 -3.63 -15.48
CA ILE A 145 -15.37 -3.40 -14.06
C ILE A 145 -15.08 -1.92 -13.80
N TYR A 146 -14.21 -1.29 -14.61
CA TYR A 146 -13.89 0.13 -14.47
C TYR A 146 -15.11 1.04 -14.64
N GLU A 147 -15.94 0.78 -15.67
CA GLU A 147 -17.16 1.58 -15.92
C GLU A 147 -18.11 1.53 -14.71
N ARG A 148 -18.36 0.33 -14.17
CA ARG A 148 -19.20 0.14 -12.99
C ARG A 148 -18.57 0.73 -11.74
N CYS A 149 -17.25 0.67 -11.63
CA CYS A 149 -16.53 1.30 -10.53
C CYS A 149 -16.67 2.83 -10.57
N PHE A 150 -16.72 3.47 -11.74
CA PHE A 150 -16.96 4.91 -11.82
C PHE A 150 -18.32 5.29 -11.25
N GLU A 151 -19.37 4.54 -11.60
CA GLU A 151 -20.70 4.71 -11.00
C GLU A 151 -20.66 4.51 -9.47
N LYS A 152 -19.92 3.50 -9.02
CA LYS A 152 -19.74 3.22 -7.59
C LYS A 152 -18.99 4.34 -6.87
N VAL A 153 -17.99 4.97 -7.49
CA VAL A 153 -17.27 6.13 -6.94
C VAL A 153 -18.23 7.29 -6.70
N PHE A 154 -19.09 7.62 -7.67
CA PHE A 154 -20.13 8.64 -7.48
C PHE A 154 -21.04 8.28 -6.30
N GLN A 155 -21.55 7.05 -6.24
CA GLN A 155 -22.41 6.59 -5.15
C GLN A 155 -21.72 6.70 -3.79
N LEU A 156 -20.50 6.18 -3.65
CA LEU A 156 -19.78 6.13 -2.37
C LEU A 156 -19.44 7.53 -1.84
N ILE A 157 -19.22 8.51 -2.73
CA ILE A 157 -18.92 9.89 -2.34
C ILE A 157 -20.19 10.70 -2.05
N GLU A 158 -21.23 10.59 -2.88
CA GLU A 158 -22.44 11.41 -2.76
C GLU A 158 -23.47 10.85 -1.77
N ARG A 159 -23.49 9.52 -1.60
CA ARG A 159 -24.44 8.79 -0.75
C ARG A 159 -23.72 7.77 0.16
N PRO A 160 -22.73 8.22 0.96
CA PRO A 160 -21.90 7.33 1.79
C PRO A 160 -22.71 6.53 2.81
N GLU A 161 -23.89 6.99 3.20
CA GLU A 161 -24.81 6.29 4.10
C GLU A 161 -25.42 5.01 3.49
N GLU A 162 -25.44 4.88 2.16
CA GLU A 162 -25.91 3.68 1.48
C GLU A 162 -24.85 2.56 1.46
N ALA A 163 -23.59 2.88 1.77
CA ALA A 163 -22.44 1.97 1.73
C ALA A 163 -22.35 1.06 2.96
N LEU A 164 -23.47 0.42 3.33
CA LEU A 164 -23.62 -0.39 4.54
C LEU A 164 -22.65 -1.59 4.58
N GLU A 165 -22.26 -2.10 3.42
CA GLU A 165 -21.30 -3.19 3.26
C GLU A 165 -19.92 -2.85 3.86
N THR A 166 -19.56 -1.57 3.93
CA THR A 166 -18.25 -1.13 4.43
C THR A 166 -18.16 -1.15 5.96
N ALA A 167 -19.30 -1.22 6.66
CA ALA A 167 -19.38 -0.97 8.10
C ALA A 167 -18.47 -1.88 8.95
N ALA A 168 -18.37 -3.17 8.59
CA ALA A 168 -17.57 -4.14 9.34
C ALA A 168 -16.06 -3.84 9.22
N GLY A 169 -15.57 -3.56 8.02
CA GLY A 169 -14.16 -3.21 7.80
C GLY A 169 -13.77 -1.89 8.48
N LEU A 170 -14.65 -0.89 8.40
CA LEU A 170 -14.45 0.39 9.09
C LEU A 170 -14.47 0.22 10.61
N ALA A 171 -15.36 -0.59 11.17
CA ALA A 171 -15.39 -0.88 12.60
C ALA A 171 -14.10 -1.59 13.06
N ALA A 172 -13.55 -2.50 12.25
CA ALA A 172 -12.27 -3.14 12.53
C ALA A 172 -11.11 -2.14 12.54
N LEU A 173 -11.05 -1.22 11.55
CA LEU A 173 -10.04 -0.16 11.52
C LEU A 173 -10.13 0.75 12.76
N GLN A 174 -11.34 1.15 13.15
CA GLN A 174 -11.57 1.99 14.33
C GLN A 174 -11.22 1.27 15.64
N THR A 175 -11.53 -0.03 15.72
CA THR A 175 -11.11 -0.86 16.87
C THR A 175 -9.59 -0.92 16.97
N SER A 176 -8.91 -1.15 15.86
CA SER A 176 -7.45 -1.18 15.82
C SER A 176 -6.82 0.17 16.21
N LEU A 177 -7.38 1.28 15.73
CA LEU A 177 -6.97 2.63 16.13
C LEU A 177 -7.13 2.85 17.64
N ALA A 178 -8.32 2.54 18.18
CA ALA A 178 -8.63 2.72 19.59
C ALA A 178 -7.66 1.94 20.50
N ARG A 179 -7.20 0.76 20.09
CA ARG A 179 -6.21 -0.02 20.85
C ARG A 179 -4.87 0.69 20.99
N VAL A 180 -4.41 1.38 19.95
CA VAL A 180 -3.18 2.18 20.01
C VAL A 180 -3.40 3.44 20.87
N GLU A 181 -4.52 4.13 20.69
CA GLU A 181 -4.84 5.37 21.42
C GLU A 181 -5.05 5.15 22.93
N THR A 182 -5.67 4.03 23.30
CA THR A 182 -5.88 3.64 24.70
C THR A 182 -4.64 3.00 25.34
N GLY A 183 -3.63 2.66 24.54
CA GLY A 183 -2.39 2.02 25.00
C GLY A 183 -2.48 0.51 25.20
N GLU A 184 -3.58 -0.13 24.79
CA GLU A 184 -3.69 -1.60 24.75
C GLU A 184 -2.63 -2.19 23.81
N ILE A 185 -2.42 -1.58 22.64
CA ILE A 185 -1.23 -1.79 21.82
C ILE A 185 -0.27 -0.64 22.10
N LYS A 186 0.88 -0.96 22.68
CA LYS A 186 1.83 0.07 23.12
C LYS A 186 2.68 0.54 21.94
N ARG A 187 2.58 1.83 21.61
CA ARG A 187 3.46 2.53 20.66
C ARG A 187 4.60 3.24 21.40
N THR A 188 5.84 2.97 21.00
CA THR A 188 7.05 3.57 21.58
C THR A 188 7.95 4.12 20.47
N PRO A 189 8.01 5.46 20.27
CA PRO A 189 9.00 6.07 19.38
C PRO A 189 10.42 5.80 19.89
N ILE A 190 11.29 5.25 19.05
CA ILE A 190 12.67 4.91 19.39
C ILE A 190 13.64 5.97 18.84
N SER A 191 13.46 6.33 17.58
CA SER A 191 14.18 7.42 16.89
C SER A 191 13.21 8.17 15.97
N GLU A 192 13.71 9.11 15.17
CA GLU A 192 12.91 9.79 14.14
C GLU A 192 12.34 8.80 13.11
N ARG A 193 13.05 7.71 12.82
CA ARG A 193 12.74 6.77 11.74
C ARG A 193 12.49 5.33 12.19
N LEU A 194 12.44 5.08 13.50
CA LEU A 194 12.12 3.76 14.06
C LEU A 194 11.11 3.88 15.19
N VAL A 195 10.02 3.12 15.09
CA VAL A 195 8.96 3.04 16.09
C VAL A 195 8.63 1.60 16.41
N HIS A 196 8.44 1.30 17.69
CA HIS A 196 8.06 -0.02 18.18
C HIS A 196 6.57 -0.05 18.52
N TYR A 197 5.86 -1.02 17.96
CA TYR A 197 4.49 -1.38 18.30
C TYR A 197 4.49 -2.75 19.00
N HIS A 198 3.98 -2.79 20.22
CA HIS A 198 3.94 -3.99 21.03
C HIS A 198 2.51 -4.45 21.27
N LEU A 199 2.20 -5.65 20.79
CA LEU A 199 0.96 -6.36 21.09
C LEU A 199 1.20 -7.19 22.37
N PRO A 200 0.49 -6.91 23.47
CA PRO A 200 0.67 -7.60 24.74
C PRO A 200 0.14 -9.03 24.68
N GLN A 201 0.64 -9.88 25.57
CA GLN A 201 0.23 -11.29 25.65
C GLN A 201 -1.29 -11.48 25.72
N ALA A 202 -2.01 -10.63 26.44
CA ALA A 202 -3.46 -10.74 26.58
C ALA A 202 -4.23 -10.65 25.24
N LEU A 203 -3.70 -9.93 24.24
CA LEU A 203 -4.28 -9.90 22.88
C LEU A 203 -3.84 -11.09 22.04
N VAL A 204 -2.58 -11.51 22.21
CA VAL A 204 -2.00 -12.63 21.47
C VAL A 204 -2.65 -13.95 21.88
N ASP A 205 -2.90 -14.14 23.18
CA ASP A 205 -3.59 -15.32 23.73
C ASP A 205 -5.04 -15.44 23.24
N GLN A 206 -5.69 -14.31 22.89
CA GLN A 206 -7.04 -14.33 22.30
C GLN A 206 -7.00 -14.86 20.87
N ASP A 207 -6.05 -14.40 20.06
CA ASP A 207 -5.90 -14.83 18.67
C ASP A 207 -4.48 -14.53 18.15
N LEU A 208 -3.61 -15.54 18.18
CA LEU A 208 -2.25 -15.45 17.67
C LEU A 208 -2.25 -15.20 16.16
N GLN A 209 -3.20 -15.74 15.40
CA GLN A 209 -3.23 -15.56 13.95
C GLN A 209 -3.50 -14.10 13.59
N LYS A 210 -4.42 -13.43 14.30
CA LYS A 210 -4.63 -11.98 14.13
C LYS A 210 -3.44 -11.13 14.57
N ALA A 211 -2.65 -11.59 15.55
CA ALA A 211 -1.44 -10.90 15.97
C ALA A 211 -0.31 -11.00 14.93
N LEU A 212 -0.21 -12.13 14.23
CA LEU A 212 0.87 -12.43 13.29
C LEU A 212 0.53 -12.15 11.82
N ARG A 213 -0.74 -11.94 11.50
CA ARG A 213 -1.16 -11.75 10.10
C ARG A 213 -0.66 -10.42 9.55
N VAL A 214 -0.08 -10.53 8.36
CA VAL A 214 0.37 -9.42 7.52
C VAL A 214 -0.62 -9.32 6.35
N PRO A 215 -1.50 -8.31 6.29
CA PRO A 215 -2.45 -8.17 5.19
C PRO A 215 -1.75 -8.09 3.83
N SER A 216 -2.41 -8.60 2.80
CA SER A 216 -1.89 -8.55 1.42
C SER A 216 -2.07 -7.15 0.84
N PHE A 217 -1.20 -6.74 -0.07
CA PHE A 217 -1.33 -5.46 -0.76
C PHE A 217 -2.76 -5.22 -1.30
N ASN A 218 -3.31 -4.00 -1.11
CA ASN A 218 -4.69 -3.65 -1.49
C ASN A 218 -5.82 -4.47 -0.83
N GLU A 219 -5.53 -5.25 0.21
CA GLU A 219 -6.56 -6.04 0.91
C GLU A 219 -7.59 -5.14 1.61
N GLN A 220 -8.86 -5.55 1.54
CA GLN A 220 -9.95 -4.90 2.24
C GLN A 220 -9.72 -4.84 3.77
N LEU A 221 -10.22 -3.77 4.40
CA LEU A 221 -10.25 -3.66 5.86
C LEU A 221 -11.12 -4.77 6.44
N SER A 222 -10.64 -5.43 7.48
CA SER A 222 -11.36 -6.49 8.17
C SER A 222 -10.82 -6.71 9.59
N ASP A 223 -11.56 -7.45 10.42
CA ASP A 223 -11.18 -7.77 11.79
C ASP A 223 -10.15 -8.92 11.87
N THR A 224 -9.42 -9.20 10.79
CA THR A 224 -8.48 -10.31 10.75
C THR A 224 -7.08 -9.97 11.26
N VAL A 225 -6.84 -8.72 11.65
CA VAL A 225 -5.58 -8.28 12.27
C VAL A 225 -5.86 -7.42 13.49
N TRP A 226 -5.01 -7.54 14.50
CA TRP A 226 -5.11 -6.68 15.69
C TRP A 226 -4.57 -5.26 15.46
N LEU A 227 -3.51 -5.13 14.65
CA LEU A 227 -2.88 -3.87 14.31
C LEU A 227 -2.90 -3.66 12.80
N GLN A 228 -3.83 -2.84 12.33
CA GLN A 228 -3.94 -2.50 10.91
C GLN A 228 -2.72 -1.68 10.45
N PRO A 229 -2.10 -2.00 9.28
CA PRO A 229 -1.04 -1.18 8.70
C PRO A 229 -1.42 0.31 8.59
N ALA A 230 -2.66 0.60 8.17
CA ALA A 230 -3.20 1.96 8.11
C ALA A 230 -3.15 2.70 9.44
N VAL A 231 -3.37 2.03 10.56
CA VAL A 231 -3.28 2.66 11.89
C VAL A 231 -1.84 3.04 12.21
N ARG A 232 -0.85 2.22 11.84
CA ARG A 232 0.56 2.60 12.03
C ARG A 232 0.93 3.79 11.14
N CYS A 233 0.50 3.80 9.89
CA CYS A 233 0.72 4.92 8.97
C CYS A 233 0.05 6.22 9.42
N GLN A 234 -1.05 6.16 10.17
CA GLN A 234 -1.68 7.35 10.77
C GLN A 234 -0.75 8.06 11.77
N PHE A 235 0.01 7.30 12.56
CA PHE A 235 0.91 7.86 13.57
C PHE A 235 2.33 8.08 13.04
N ASP A 236 2.79 7.21 12.13
CA ASP A 236 4.18 7.07 11.71
C ASP A 236 4.29 6.79 10.21
N PRO A 237 3.82 7.68 9.33
CA PRO A 237 3.79 7.42 7.88
C PRO A 237 5.19 7.21 7.29
N ASP A 238 6.19 7.89 7.85
CA ASP A 238 7.55 7.94 7.30
C ASP A 238 8.59 7.32 8.25
N ALA A 239 8.21 6.27 8.98
CA ALA A 239 9.11 5.54 9.87
C ALA A 239 9.06 4.03 9.63
N VAL A 240 10.13 3.34 9.98
CA VAL A 240 10.19 1.88 10.08
C VAL A 240 9.44 1.43 11.32
N HIS A 241 8.59 0.42 11.19
CA HIS A 241 7.81 -0.12 12.30
C HIS A 241 8.35 -1.49 12.70
N LEU A 242 8.92 -1.59 13.91
CA LEU A 242 9.11 -2.88 14.56
C LEU A 242 7.79 -3.28 15.22
N VAL A 243 7.19 -4.39 14.82
CA VAL A 243 6.02 -4.97 15.45
C VAL A 243 6.45 -6.20 16.24
N SER A 244 6.12 -6.23 17.53
CA SER A 244 6.31 -7.41 18.36
C SER A 244 4.99 -7.93 18.91
N ALA A 245 4.80 -9.25 18.91
CA ALA A 245 3.69 -9.91 19.60
C ALA A 245 4.24 -10.80 20.71
N GLU A 246 3.87 -10.52 21.95
CA GLU A 246 4.28 -11.28 23.14
C GLU A 246 3.44 -12.56 23.28
N ALA A 247 4.09 -13.70 23.40
CA ALA A 247 3.46 -14.99 23.66
C ALA A 247 4.12 -15.68 24.86
N ALA A 248 3.49 -16.74 25.38
CA ALA A 248 4.01 -17.47 26.54
C ALA A 248 5.39 -18.09 26.31
N ASP A 249 5.76 -18.37 25.06
CA ASP A 249 7.00 -19.03 24.65
C ASP A 249 8.03 -18.09 24.02
N GLY A 250 7.76 -16.78 23.96
CA GLY A 250 8.69 -15.78 23.45
C GLY A 250 7.99 -14.61 22.76
N HIS A 251 8.69 -13.96 21.84
CA HIS A 251 8.15 -12.84 21.07
C HIS A 251 8.26 -13.08 19.57
N TYR A 252 7.20 -12.76 18.84
CA TYR A 252 7.24 -12.75 17.38
C TYR A 252 7.60 -11.35 16.91
N TYR A 253 8.39 -11.26 15.83
CA TYR A 253 8.86 -9.98 15.30
C TYR A 253 8.70 -9.88 13.80
N ASP A 254 8.20 -8.73 13.36
CA ASP A 254 8.28 -8.26 11.99
C ASP A 254 8.77 -6.80 11.97
N LEU A 255 9.72 -6.51 11.09
CA LEU A 255 10.16 -5.15 10.79
C LEU A 255 9.55 -4.73 9.45
N TRP A 256 8.83 -3.63 9.46
CA TRP A 256 8.09 -3.13 8.30
C TRP A 256 8.69 -1.82 7.85
N TYR A 257 8.90 -1.69 6.56
CA TYR A 257 9.16 -0.40 5.96
C TYR A 257 7.86 0.34 5.63
N PRO A 258 7.93 1.65 5.35
CA PRO A 258 6.76 2.39 4.87
C PRO A 258 6.13 1.73 3.64
N GLY A 259 4.80 1.73 3.56
CA GLY A 259 4.07 1.08 2.47
C GLY A 259 4.39 1.66 1.09
N TYR A 260 4.79 2.93 1.00
CA TYR A 260 5.08 3.59 -0.27
C TYR A 260 6.45 3.28 -0.88
N MET A 261 7.28 2.47 -0.23
CA MET A 261 8.68 2.25 -0.67
C MET A 261 8.80 1.67 -2.08
N TRP A 262 7.74 1.05 -2.61
CA TRP A 262 7.75 0.48 -3.96
C TRP A 262 7.53 1.49 -5.09
N ALA A 263 6.85 2.61 -4.83
CA ALA A 263 6.43 3.61 -5.82
C ALA A 263 7.39 4.80 -5.89
N ASP A 264 7.32 5.64 -6.93
CA ASP A 264 8.02 6.93 -7.08
C ASP A 264 7.31 8.04 -6.29
N THR A 265 7.64 8.16 -5.02
CA THR A 265 7.14 9.21 -4.14
C THR A 265 8.12 10.38 -4.05
N GLU A 266 7.67 11.58 -4.44
CA GLU A 266 8.54 12.75 -4.61
C GLU A 266 8.98 13.35 -3.27
N GLN A 267 8.09 13.37 -2.27
CA GLN A 267 8.29 14.10 -1.02
C GLN A 267 8.48 13.18 0.19
N ARG A 268 8.38 11.86 0.01
CA ARG A 268 8.44 10.90 1.10
C ARG A 268 9.86 10.48 1.41
N TRP A 269 10.10 10.20 2.69
CA TRP A 269 11.38 9.67 3.13
C TRP A 269 11.61 8.26 2.58
N ARG A 270 12.78 8.02 1.99
CA ARG A 270 13.17 6.67 1.56
C ARG A 270 13.99 5.99 2.64
N ALA A 271 13.49 4.87 3.15
CA ALA A 271 14.29 4.00 4.00
C ALA A 271 15.56 3.55 3.25
N PRO A 272 16.70 3.39 3.95
CA PRO A 272 17.95 2.97 3.32
C PRO A 272 17.87 1.52 2.82
N GLY A 273 18.75 1.22 1.86
CA GLY A 273 18.95 -0.13 1.33
C GLY A 273 18.26 -0.41 0.00
N PHE A 274 17.62 0.58 -0.64
CA PHE A 274 16.91 0.37 -1.89
C PHE A 274 17.77 0.74 -3.10
N GLU A 275 17.98 -0.24 -3.98
CA GLU A 275 18.51 0.01 -5.33
C GLU A 275 17.48 -0.47 -6.37
N PHE A 276 17.15 0.43 -7.30
CA PHE A 276 16.26 0.12 -8.40
C PHE A 276 17.02 -0.68 -9.48
N THR A 277 16.55 -1.90 -9.77
CA THR A 277 17.24 -2.82 -10.68
C THR A 277 16.77 -2.74 -12.14
N GLY A 278 15.83 -1.83 -12.46
CA GLY A 278 15.46 -1.51 -13.85
C GLY A 278 14.29 -2.29 -14.42
N SER A 279 13.85 -3.40 -13.82
CA SER A 279 12.86 -4.30 -14.46
C SER A 279 11.39 -4.01 -14.17
N THR A 280 11.07 -3.37 -13.03
CA THR A 280 9.78 -2.78 -12.58
C THR A 280 9.64 -2.99 -11.06
N ASN A 281 9.25 -1.94 -10.29
CA ASN A 281 8.85 -1.90 -8.85
C ASN A 281 9.61 -2.78 -7.81
N GLY A 282 10.67 -3.46 -8.23
CA GLY A 282 11.47 -4.40 -7.48
C GLY A 282 12.76 -3.74 -7.08
N TYR A 283 13.04 -3.81 -5.79
CA TYR A 283 14.23 -3.23 -5.22
C TYR A 283 15.05 -4.33 -4.60
N TYR A 284 16.33 -4.31 -4.93
CA TYR A 284 17.29 -5.07 -4.16
C TYR A 284 17.46 -4.40 -2.81
N TYR A 285 17.46 -5.22 -1.76
CA TYR A 285 17.79 -4.75 -0.43
C TYR A 285 19.28 -4.96 -0.15
N GLY A 286 20.01 -3.86 -0.01
CA GLY A 286 21.43 -3.84 0.41
C GLY A 286 21.67 -2.69 1.39
N HIS A 287 21.42 -2.93 2.68
CA HIS A 287 21.70 -1.96 3.75
C HIS A 287 22.70 -2.54 4.75
N PRO A 288 24.00 -2.25 4.61
CA PRO A 288 25.05 -2.86 5.43
C PRO A 288 24.82 -2.70 6.94
N ALA A 289 24.21 -1.60 7.39
CA ALA A 289 23.95 -1.40 8.81
C ALA A 289 22.84 -2.34 9.32
N LEU A 290 21.77 -2.56 8.54
CA LEU A 290 20.73 -3.52 8.92
C LEU A 290 21.25 -4.96 8.80
N GLU A 291 22.02 -5.30 7.78
CA GLU A 291 22.67 -6.61 7.64
C GLU A 291 23.52 -6.93 8.87
N ALA A 292 24.38 -5.99 9.30
CA ALA A 292 25.19 -6.15 10.48
C ALA A 292 24.35 -6.28 11.77
N ALA A 293 23.22 -5.58 11.88
CA ALA A 293 22.29 -5.74 13.00
C ALA A 293 21.65 -7.14 13.01
N VAL A 294 21.23 -7.64 11.86
CA VAL A 294 20.66 -8.99 11.70
C VAL A 294 21.68 -10.07 12.09
N GLU A 295 22.95 -9.92 11.70
CA GLU A 295 24.01 -10.84 12.13
C GLU A 295 24.19 -10.87 13.65
N ARG A 296 24.07 -9.71 14.32
CA ARG A 296 24.17 -9.63 15.79
C ARG A 296 22.96 -10.23 16.47
N LEU A 297 21.74 -9.95 15.98
CA LEU A 297 20.52 -10.61 16.43
C LEU A 297 20.64 -12.13 16.32
N GLN A 298 21.12 -12.63 15.19
CA GLN A 298 21.28 -14.06 14.95
C GLN A 298 22.29 -14.73 15.90
N LYS A 299 23.32 -14.00 16.36
CA LYS A 299 24.30 -14.49 17.35
C LYS A 299 23.73 -14.53 18.77
N LEU A 300 22.80 -13.62 19.09
CA LEU A 300 22.14 -13.55 20.40
C LEU A 300 21.00 -14.57 20.52
N GLU A 301 20.38 -14.93 19.40
CA GLU A 301 19.23 -15.81 19.35
C GLU A 301 19.53 -17.22 19.87
N GLN A 302 18.60 -17.76 20.69
CA GLN A 302 18.61 -19.12 21.20
C GLN A 302 17.38 -19.93 20.78
N GLY A 303 16.41 -19.31 20.11
CA GLY A 303 15.23 -19.95 19.55
C GLY A 303 15.50 -20.76 18.29
N ALA A 304 14.51 -21.53 17.85
CA ALA A 304 14.64 -22.45 16.71
C ALA A 304 14.54 -21.78 15.33
N GLY A 305 14.15 -20.51 15.28
CA GLY A 305 14.02 -19.74 14.03
C GLY A 305 15.32 -19.07 13.60
N VAL A 306 15.20 -18.29 12.51
CA VAL A 306 16.28 -17.52 11.91
C VAL A 306 15.77 -16.11 11.62
N TRP A 307 16.60 -15.11 11.93
CA TRP A 307 16.37 -13.74 11.52
C TRP A 307 16.57 -13.62 10.01
N THR A 308 15.47 -13.50 9.27
CA THR A 308 15.48 -13.50 7.80
C THR A 308 15.26 -12.11 7.28
N LEU A 309 16.28 -11.57 6.62
CA LEU A 309 16.22 -10.30 5.91
C LEU A 309 15.79 -10.54 4.46
N VAL A 310 14.93 -9.67 3.95
CA VAL A 310 14.49 -9.69 2.55
C VAL A 310 15.66 -9.42 1.60
N LYS A 311 15.69 -10.08 0.44
CA LYS A 311 16.69 -9.81 -0.62
C LYS A 311 16.12 -8.94 -1.74
N GLU A 312 14.84 -9.10 -2.02
CA GLU A 312 14.08 -8.34 -2.99
C GLU A 312 12.76 -7.93 -2.35
N LEU A 313 12.47 -6.63 -2.35
CA LEU A 313 11.25 -6.09 -1.78
C LEU A 313 10.43 -5.39 -2.88
N SER A 314 9.21 -5.87 -3.07
CA SER A 314 8.17 -5.27 -3.90
C SER A 314 6.79 -5.69 -3.39
N PRO A 315 5.69 -5.10 -3.88
CA PRO A 315 4.34 -5.57 -3.56
C PRO A 315 4.11 -7.06 -3.91
N PHE A 316 4.97 -7.63 -4.76
CA PHE A 316 4.86 -9.00 -5.27
C PHE A 316 5.97 -9.93 -4.77
N SER A 317 6.97 -9.42 -4.06
CA SER A 317 8.14 -10.18 -3.59
C SER A 317 8.60 -9.68 -2.22
N THR A 318 8.72 -10.60 -1.27
CA THR A 318 9.18 -10.33 0.09
C THR A 318 9.69 -11.64 0.74
N ILE A 319 9.90 -11.64 2.05
CA ILE A 319 10.22 -12.83 2.84
C ILE A 319 9.11 -13.88 2.66
N LYS A 320 9.50 -15.12 2.38
CA LYS A 320 8.58 -16.24 2.25
C LYS A 320 7.68 -16.33 3.50
N GLY A 321 6.36 -16.40 3.27
CA GLY A 321 5.35 -16.49 4.33
C GLY A 321 4.92 -15.14 4.93
N ARG A 322 5.54 -14.04 4.50
CA ARG A 322 5.13 -12.67 4.82
C ARG A 322 4.63 -11.95 3.57
N ASN A 323 3.87 -10.89 3.75
CA ASN A 323 3.47 -9.96 2.70
C ASN A 323 4.30 -8.66 2.80
N TYR A 324 4.34 -7.90 1.71
CA TYR A 324 4.94 -6.57 1.67
C TYR A 324 4.26 -5.60 2.67
N PRO A 325 4.96 -4.63 3.30
CA PRO A 325 6.39 -4.28 3.20
C PRO A 325 7.27 -4.86 4.33
N VAL A 326 7.07 -6.12 4.75
CA VAL A 326 7.95 -6.74 5.76
C VAL A 326 9.36 -6.93 5.17
N VAL A 327 10.38 -6.40 5.85
CA VAL A 327 11.78 -6.48 5.42
C VAL A 327 12.64 -7.41 6.28
N LEU A 328 12.26 -7.63 7.54
CA LEU A 328 12.94 -8.55 8.45
C LEU A 328 11.88 -9.27 9.29
N SER A 329 12.05 -10.57 9.50
CA SER A 329 11.16 -11.37 10.35
C SER A 329 11.94 -12.50 11.01
N PHE A 330 11.49 -12.95 12.19
CA PHE A 330 12.01 -14.16 12.83
C PHE A 330 11.12 -15.37 12.49
N ILE A 331 11.63 -16.27 11.64
CA ILE A 331 10.84 -17.33 11.01
C ILE A 331 11.59 -18.66 10.93
N SER A 332 10.86 -19.74 10.65
CA SER A 332 11.43 -21.02 10.25
C SER A 332 12.00 -20.98 8.83
N ALA A 333 12.74 -22.02 8.43
CA ALA A 333 13.23 -22.17 7.06
C ALA A 333 12.09 -22.23 6.01
N GLU A 334 10.89 -22.64 6.43
CA GLU A 334 9.70 -22.73 5.59
C GLU A 334 8.97 -21.40 5.41
N GLY A 335 9.30 -20.37 6.19
CA GLY A 335 8.59 -19.08 6.19
C GLY A 335 7.55 -18.93 7.30
N THR A 336 7.46 -19.87 8.23
CA THR A 336 6.47 -19.81 9.33
C THR A 336 7.02 -18.94 10.46
N PRO A 337 6.25 -17.98 11.00
CA PRO A 337 6.67 -17.19 12.16
C PRO A 337 6.94 -18.07 13.38
N LEU A 338 8.04 -17.80 14.07
CA LEU A 338 8.42 -18.49 15.31
C LEU A 338 8.63 -17.47 16.43
N PRO A 339 8.46 -17.89 17.70
CA PRO A 339 8.80 -17.04 18.83
C PRO A 339 10.32 -16.97 18.97
N SER A 340 10.86 -15.76 18.99
CA SER A 340 12.25 -15.47 19.34
C SER A 340 12.42 -15.48 20.86
N SER A 341 13.61 -15.93 21.29
CA SER A 341 14.04 -15.85 22.69
C SER A 341 14.43 -14.44 23.13
N LEU A 342 14.60 -13.51 22.19
CA LEU A 342 15.02 -12.14 22.45
C LEU A 342 13.85 -11.27 22.90
N THR A 343 14.10 -10.43 23.89
CA THR A 343 13.16 -9.39 24.34
C THR A 343 13.12 -8.22 23.35
N PRO A 344 12.03 -7.43 23.34
CA PRO A 344 11.94 -6.28 22.44
C PRO A 344 13.08 -5.28 22.65
N GLN A 345 13.55 -5.10 23.88
CA GLN A 345 14.66 -4.20 24.20
C GLN A 345 15.98 -4.63 23.56
N GLN A 346 16.25 -5.95 23.53
CA GLN A 346 17.43 -6.48 22.84
C GLN A 346 17.33 -6.26 21.33
N VAL A 347 16.15 -6.54 20.75
CA VAL A 347 15.93 -6.35 19.31
C VAL A 347 16.08 -4.88 18.92
N ILE A 348 15.47 -3.98 19.68
CA ILE A 348 15.54 -2.52 19.47
C ILE A 348 16.98 -2.02 19.56
N ALA A 349 17.76 -2.47 20.55
CA ALA A 349 19.14 -2.03 20.74
C ALA A 349 20.01 -2.32 19.50
N GLU A 350 19.79 -3.46 18.85
CA GLU A 350 20.51 -3.81 17.62
C GLU A 350 20.02 -3.01 16.40
N LEU A 351 18.69 -2.90 16.25
CA LEU A 351 18.08 -2.24 15.09
C LEU A 351 18.22 -0.72 15.08
N GLN A 352 18.26 -0.07 16.24
CA GLN A 352 18.41 1.38 16.34
C GLN A 352 19.73 1.88 15.71
N SER A 353 20.76 1.03 15.62
CA SER A 353 22.00 1.40 14.93
C SER A 353 21.87 1.48 13.39
N ALA A 354 20.79 0.93 12.83
CA ALA A 354 20.54 0.90 11.39
C ALA A 354 19.62 2.03 10.88
N PHE A 355 18.93 2.76 11.78
CA PHE A 355 17.94 3.79 11.48
C PHE A 355 18.00 4.97 12.47
#